data_AF-A0A800JDF4-F1
#
_entry.id   AF-A0A800JDF4-F1
#
_cell.length_a   1.000
_cell.length_b   1.000
_cell.length_c   1.000
_cell.angle_alpha   90.00
_cell.angle_beta   90.00
_cell.angle_gamma   90.00
#
_symmetry.space_group_name_H-M   'P 1'
#
loop_
_entity.id
_entity.type
_entity.pdbx_description
1 polymer ?
#
loop_
_entity_poly.entity_id
_entity_poly.type
_entity_poly.pdbx_seq_one_letter_code
_entity_poly.pdbx_strand_id
1 'polypeptide(L)'
;MADQFIQFFGNELTLFSMVFFVLGCIVGSFLNVVIHRLPREMSILHPPSHCPQCGYSIPWYRNLPLITWLWQRGKCAGCEARIPARYVLVEFLTGAAFLGAWLLVYFQFTQGIDAPITKPLIAAGVSVALVTLLAGLIASTFIDFEHFIIPDELTKGGMVMGAVFSVAVPQLHGAFLGETVTRVQALWLSVLGMAVGGAVVYAVVRLGKAMFGKQTYNTVTVSFTTHFMCLGGEPGEEDTV
;
A
#
# COMPACT_ATOMS: atom_id res chain seq x y z
N MET A 1 -15.93 -3.14 41.89
CA MET A 1 -15.40 -1.93 41.21
C MET A 1 -13.93 -2.10 40.85
N ALA A 2 -13.09 -2.64 41.73
CA ALA A 2 -11.70 -3.03 41.44
C ALA A 2 -11.53 -4.01 40.25
N ASP A 3 -12.57 -4.74 39.83
CA ASP A 3 -12.62 -5.49 38.57
C ASP A 3 -12.47 -4.61 37.31
N GLN A 4 -12.76 -3.31 37.42
CA GLN A 4 -12.50 -2.31 36.38
C GLN A 4 -10.99 -2.05 36.17
N PHE A 5 -10.12 -2.47 37.09
CA PHE A 5 -8.66 -2.25 37.04
C PHE A 5 -7.89 -3.47 36.52
N ILE A 6 -8.44 -4.68 36.57
CA ILE A 6 -7.81 -5.90 36.01
C ILE A 6 -8.26 -6.12 34.55
N GLN A 7 -9.50 -5.73 34.17
CA GLN A 7 -9.89 -5.61 32.75
C GLN A 7 -9.09 -4.55 31.98
N PHE A 8 -8.65 -3.48 32.65
CA PHE A 8 -7.76 -2.45 32.09
C PHE A 8 -6.47 -3.03 31.46
N PHE A 9 -5.94 -4.15 31.97
CA PHE A 9 -4.73 -4.81 31.45
C PHE A 9 -4.99 -5.90 30.38
N GLY A 10 -6.22 -6.40 30.25
CA GLY A 10 -6.67 -7.18 29.07
C GLY A 10 -7.11 -6.29 27.90
N ASN A 11 -7.27 -4.99 28.14
CA ASN A 11 -7.82 -3.99 27.23
C ASN A 11 -6.80 -3.33 26.30
N GLU A 12 -5.49 -3.43 26.54
CA GLU A 12 -4.45 -2.77 25.69
C GLU A 12 -4.38 -3.37 24.29
N LEU A 13 -4.29 -4.70 24.18
CA LEU A 13 -4.26 -5.38 22.88
C LEU A 13 -5.54 -5.10 22.08
N THR A 14 -6.69 -5.20 22.72
CA THR A 14 -8.01 -5.04 22.08
C THR A 14 -8.22 -3.60 21.62
N LEU A 15 -7.94 -2.62 22.49
CA LEU A 15 -8.08 -1.20 22.17
C LEU A 15 -7.17 -0.82 21.01
N PHE A 16 -5.87 -1.12 21.09
CA PHE A 16 -4.94 -0.79 20.03
C PHE A 16 -5.25 -1.55 18.74
N SER A 17 -5.73 -2.80 18.82
CA SER A 17 -6.22 -3.53 17.64
C SER A 17 -7.35 -2.79 16.93
N MET A 18 -8.33 -2.28 17.68
CA MET A 18 -9.41 -1.47 17.12
C MET A 18 -8.89 -0.15 16.53
N VAL A 19 -7.97 0.53 17.23
CA VAL A 19 -7.37 1.79 16.77
C VAL A 19 -6.62 1.58 15.45
N PHE A 20 -5.74 0.57 15.36
CA PHE A 20 -4.99 0.28 14.14
C PHE A 20 -5.90 -0.16 13.00
N PHE A 21 -6.94 -0.95 13.27
CA PHE A 21 -7.92 -1.33 12.25
C PHE A 21 -8.67 -0.11 11.71
N VAL A 22 -9.20 0.76 12.58
CA VAL A 22 -9.92 1.98 12.18
C VAL A 22 -8.99 2.94 11.45
N LEU A 23 -7.78 3.15 11.95
CA LEU A 23 -6.76 3.97 11.29
C LEU A 23 -6.44 3.43 9.90
N GLY A 24 -6.26 2.11 9.77
CA GLY A 24 -6.03 1.47 8.48
C GLY A 24 -7.22 1.63 7.53
N CYS A 25 -8.47 1.58 8.02
CA CYS A 25 -9.63 1.86 7.19
C CYS A 25 -9.67 3.32 6.70
N ILE A 26 -9.31 4.28 7.57
CA ILE A 26 -9.21 5.70 7.20
C ILE A 26 -8.12 5.91 6.16
N VAL A 27 -6.93 5.33 6.37
CA VAL A 27 -5.83 5.38 5.39
C VAL A 27 -6.25 4.70 4.09
N GLY A 28 -6.93 3.55 4.15
CA GLY A 28 -7.46 2.86 2.96
C GLY A 28 -8.44 3.70 2.16
N SER A 29 -9.28 4.51 2.83
CA SER A 29 -10.17 5.45 2.16
C SER A 29 -9.40 6.56 1.43
N PHE A 30 -8.29 7.04 2.01
CA PHE A 30 -7.35 7.91 1.31
C PHE A 30 -6.63 7.18 0.15
N LEU A 31 -6.24 5.92 0.32
CA LEU A 31 -5.61 5.13 -0.75
C LEU A 31 -6.52 4.98 -1.97
N ASN A 32 -7.84 4.90 -1.80
CA ASN A 32 -8.77 4.92 -2.94
C ASN A 32 -8.63 6.20 -3.78
N VAL A 33 -8.35 7.35 -3.16
CA VAL A 33 -8.05 8.60 -3.87
C VAL A 33 -6.71 8.48 -4.60
N VAL A 34 -5.68 7.97 -3.95
CA VAL A 34 -4.35 7.78 -4.57
C VAL A 34 -4.43 6.84 -5.76
N ILE A 35 -5.06 5.67 -5.62
CA ILE A 35 -5.24 4.67 -6.67
C ILE A 35 -5.97 5.26 -7.88
N HIS A 36 -7.00 6.06 -7.63
CA HIS A 36 -7.76 6.67 -8.73
C HIS A 36 -7.01 7.82 -9.41
N ARG A 37 -6.35 8.69 -8.64
CA ARG A 37 -5.82 9.97 -9.13
C ARG A 37 -4.36 9.90 -9.61
N LEU A 38 -3.51 9.13 -8.93
CA LEU A 38 -2.09 9.08 -9.23
C LEU A 38 -1.78 8.61 -10.66
N PRO A 39 -2.41 7.53 -11.19
CA PRO A 39 -2.19 7.09 -12.59
C PRO A 39 -2.70 8.07 -13.65
N ARG A 40 -3.55 9.03 -13.24
CA ARG A 40 -4.18 10.03 -14.10
C ARG A 40 -3.52 11.40 -13.97
N GLU A 41 -2.39 11.47 -13.25
CA GLU A 41 -1.65 12.71 -12.95
C GLU A 41 -2.52 13.80 -12.33
N MET A 42 -3.59 13.40 -11.63
CA MET A 42 -4.50 14.33 -10.97
C MET A 42 -3.98 14.68 -9.58
N SER A 43 -4.28 15.91 -9.15
CA SER A 43 -3.96 16.35 -7.78
C SER A 43 -4.65 15.48 -6.73
N ILE A 44 -3.86 14.96 -5.78
CA ILE A 44 -4.34 14.16 -4.66
C ILE A 44 -5.03 15.04 -3.60
N LEU A 45 -4.62 16.31 -3.50
CA LEU A 45 -5.10 17.24 -2.47
C LEU A 45 -6.41 17.94 -2.86
N HIS A 46 -6.60 18.26 -4.14
CA HIS A 46 -7.74 19.04 -4.62
C HIS A 46 -8.22 18.52 -5.99
N PRO A 47 -9.54 18.50 -6.27
CA PRO A 47 -10.68 18.86 -5.41
C PRO A 47 -10.96 17.82 -4.31
N PRO A 48 -11.82 18.10 -3.31
CA PRO A 48 -12.24 17.13 -2.31
C PRO A 48 -12.98 15.92 -2.93
N SER A 49 -13.26 14.90 -2.12
CA SER A 49 -13.99 13.71 -2.55
C SER A 49 -15.33 14.06 -3.19
N HIS A 50 -15.51 13.63 -4.44
CA HIS A 50 -16.71 13.86 -5.24
C HIS A 50 -17.10 12.62 -6.03
N CYS A 51 -18.38 12.49 -6.35
CA CYS A 51 -18.85 11.46 -7.26
C CYS A 51 -18.34 11.74 -8.70
N PRO A 52 -17.66 10.79 -9.36
CA PRO A 52 -17.17 11.01 -10.72
C PRO A 52 -18.29 11.10 -11.77
N GLN A 53 -19.50 10.62 -11.47
CA GLN A 53 -20.59 10.59 -12.44
C GLN A 53 -21.48 11.84 -12.40
N CYS A 54 -21.74 12.40 -11.21
CA CYS A 54 -22.64 13.56 -11.05
C CYS A 54 -21.98 14.79 -10.43
N GLY A 55 -20.71 14.71 -10.05
CA GLY A 55 -20.00 15.81 -9.39
C GLY A 55 -20.48 16.11 -7.96
N TYR A 56 -21.35 15.27 -7.38
CA TYR A 56 -21.81 15.45 -6.00
C TYR A 56 -20.63 15.50 -5.04
N SER A 57 -20.46 16.61 -4.33
CA SER A 57 -19.47 16.77 -3.28
C SER A 57 -19.86 15.92 -2.07
N ILE A 58 -18.99 14.98 -1.69
CA ILE A 58 -19.27 14.02 -0.63
C ILE A 58 -18.87 14.65 0.71
N PRO A 59 -19.82 14.93 1.62
CA PRO A 59 -19.48 15.48 2.92
C PRO A 59 -18.72 14.45 3.77
N TRP A 60 -17.89 14.91 4.70
CA TRP A 60 -16.96 14.07 5.47
C TRP A 60 -17.64 12.88 6.19
N TYR A 61 -18.86 13.05 6.72
CA TYR A 61 -19.61 11.98 7.40
C TYR A 61 -20.15 10.91 6.44
N ARG A 62 -20.24 11.21 5.14
CA ARG A 62 -20.49 10.25 4.05
C ARG A 62 -19.19 9.78 3.38
N ASN A 63 -18.06 10.02 4.02
CA ASN A 63 -16.78 9.44 3.65
C ASN A 63 -16.25 8.51 4.76
N LEU A 64 -17.13 8.04 5.65
CA LEU A 64 -16.75 7.12 6.73
C LEU A 64 -16.47 5.73 6.12
N PRO A 65 -15.24 5.19 6.28
CA PRO A 65 -14.83 3.93 5.66
C PRO A 65 -15.74 2.77 6.06
N LEU A 66 -15.97 1.83 5.15
CA LEU A 66 -16.81 0.62 5.27
C LEU A 66 -18.31 0.88 5.50
N ILE A 67 -18.62 1.68 6.52
CA ILE A 67 -19.97 1.97 7.01
C ILE A 67 -20.79 2.67 5.93
N THR A 68 -20.19 3.65 5.27
CA THR A 68 -20.95 4.49 4.34
C THR A 68 -21.45 3.70 3.12
N TRP A 69 -20.61 2.81 2.58
CA TRP A 69 -20.98 1.99 1.44
C TRP A 69 -22.09 1.00 1.81
N LEU A 70 -22.00 0.37 2.99
CA LEU A 70 -23.03 -0.55 3.50
C LEU A 70 -24.36 0.18 3.72
N TRP A 71 -24.33 1.37 4.32
CA TRP A 71 -25.54 2.15 4.58
C TRP A 71 -26.19 2.66 3.29
N GLN A 72 -25.40 3.13 2.33
CA GLN A 72 -25.91 3.57 1.02
C GLN A 72 -26.18 2.39 0.06
N ARG A 73 -25.99 1.14 0.50
CA ARG A 73 -26.16 -0.09 -0.32
C ARG A 73 -25.37 -0.04 -1.63
N GLY A 74 -24.16 0.52 -1.56
CA GLY A 74 -23.28 0.67 -2.72
C GLY A 74 -23.80 1.62 -3.80
N LYS A 75 -24.63 2.60 -3.45
CA LYS A 75 -25.12 3.64 -4.38
C LYS A 75 -24.66 5.03 -3.96
N CYS A 76 -24.48 5.93 -4.92
CA CYS A 76 -24.24 7.35 -4.65
C CYS A 76 -25.52 8.04 -4.16
N ALA A 77 -25.41 8.86 -3.11
CA ALA A 77 -26.55 9.63 -2.60
C ALA A 77 -27.11 10.71 -3.55
N GLY A 78 -26.34 11.14 -4.56
CA GLY A 78 -26.77 12.18 -5.51
C GLY A 78 -27.43 11.63 -6.78
N CYS A 79 -26.84 10.58 -7.38
CA CYS A 79 -27.25 10.05 -8.68
C CYS A 79 -27.59 8.55 -8.69
N GLU A 80 -27.57 7.89 -7.53
CA GLU A 80 -27.77 6.44 -7.38
C GLU A 80 -26.81 5.52 -8.17
N ALA A 81 -25.78 6.10 -8.78
CA ALA A 81 -24.72 5.36 -9.45
C ALA A 81 -24.09 4.33 -8.51
N ARG A 82 -23.78 3.14 -9.04
CA ARG A 82 -23.16 2.07 -8.26
C ARG A 82 -21.72 2.45 -7.90
N ILE A 83 -21.42 2.42 -6.61
CA ILE A 83 -20.06 2.56 -6.08
C ILE A 83 -19.43 1.16 -6.08
N PRO A 84 -18.34 0.92 -6.83
CA PRO A 84 -17.79 -0.42 -6.97
C PRO A 84 -17.25 -0.96 -5.63
N ALA A 85 -17.46 -2.26 -5.39
CA ALA A 85 -17.09 -2.94 -4.14
C ALA A 85 -15.58 -2.89 -3.84
N ARG A 86 -14.76 -2.62 -4.85
CA ARG A 86 -13.32 -2.37 -4.71
C ARG A 86 -12.99 -1.33 -3.64
N TYR A 87 -13.78 -0.26 -3.53
CA TYR A 87 -13.50 0.81 -2.56
C TYR A 87 -13.53 0.26 -1.12
N VAL A 88 -14.56 -0.53 -0.81
CA VAL A 88 -14.71 -1.20 0.50
C VAL A 88 -13.64 -2.26 0.70
N LEU A 89 -13.28 -2.99 -0.36
CA LEU A 89 -12.22 -4.00 -0.29
C LEU A 89 -10.87 -3.36 0.08
N VAL A 90 -10.48 -2.25 -0.56
CA VAL A 90 -9.24 -1.53 -0.24
C VAL A 90 -9.25 -1.02 1.20
N GLU A 91 -10.36 -0.43 1.65
CA GLU A 91 -10.52 0.04 3.03
C GLU A 91 -10.36 -1.11 4.05
N PHE A 92 -11.04 -2.22 3.81
CA PHE A 92 -10.99 -3.38 4.70
C PHE A 92 -9.60 -4.04 4.70
N LEU A 93 -9.00 -4.25 3.52
CA LEU A 93 -7.66 -4.84 3.41
C LEU A 93 -6.61 -3.97 4.09
N THR A 94 -6.71 -2.65 3.97
CA THR A 94 -5.78 -1.72 4.64
C THR A 94 -5.98 -1.75 6.17
N GLY A 95 -7.24 -1.78 6.63
CA GLY A 95 -7.56 -1.99 8.05
C GLY A 95 -6.99 -3.29 8.60
N ALA A 96 -7.20 -4.39 7.89
CA ALA A 96 -6.70 -5.71 8.26
C ALA A 96 -5.15 -5.77 8.24
N ALA A 97 -4.50 -5.13 7.27
CA ALA A 97 -3.05 -5.06 7.18
C ALA A 97 -2.45 -4.27 8.36
N PHE A 98 -3.05 -3.14 8.73
CA PHE A 98 -2.61 -2.34 9.88
C PHE A 98 -2.81 -3.10 11.20
N LEU A 99 -3.94 -3.79 11.35
CA LEU A 99 -4.18 -4.69 12.47
C LEU A 99 -3.12 -5.80 12.52
N GLY A 100 -2.84 -6.45 11.39
CA GLY A 100 -1.81 -7.48 11.29
C GLY A 100 -0.42 -6.97 11.68
N ALA A 101 -0.05 -5.77 11.24
CA ALA A 101 1.20 -5.12 11.63
C ALA A 101 1.25 -4.84 13.14
N TRP A 102 0.16 -4.36 13.73
CA TRP A 102 0.04 -4.19 15.18
C TRP A 102 0.21 -5.50 15.93
N LEU A 103 -0.51 -6.55 15.53
CA LEU A 103 -0.43 -7.86 16.19
C LEU A 103 0.97 -8.45 16.09
N LEU A 104 1.61 -8.36 14.92
CA LEU A 104 2.99 -8.81 14.72
C LEU A 104 3.95 -8.11 15.68
N VAL A 105 3.87 -6.78 15.77
CA VAL A 105 4.70 -6.01 16.70
C VAL A 105 4.34 -6.34 18.15
N TYR A 106 3.06 -6.43 18.49
CA TYR A 106 2.63 -6.75 19.85
C TYR A 106 3.18 -8.10 20.32
N PHE A 107 3.01 -9.17 19.53
CA PHE A 107 3.49 -10.51 19.92
C PHE A 107 5.02 -10.59 19.94
N GLN A 108 5.69 -9.98 18.97
CA GLN A 108 7.16 -10.02 18.91
C GLN A 108 7.83 -9.15 19.99
N PHE A 109 7.23 -8.02 20.36
CA PHE A 109 7.83 -7.04 21.27
C PHE A 109 7.36 -7.17 22.73
N THR A 110 6.20 -7.79 23.00
CA THR A 110 5.62 -7.91 24.36
C THR A 110 5.81 -9.29 24.99
N GLN A 111 5.96 -10.36 24.19
CA GLN A 111 6.08 -11.75 24.68
C GLN A 111 7.51 -12.35 24.52
N GLY A 112 8.45 -11.59 23.97
CA GLY A 112 9.84 -12.04 23.79
C GLY A 112 10.63 -12.08 25.11
N ILE A 113 11.33 -13.20 25.35
CA ILE A 113 11.90 -13.57 26.67
C ILE A 113 13.11 -12.73 27.10
N ASP A 114 13.88 -12.12 26.20
CA ASP A 114 14.99 -11.24 26.57
C ASP A 114 15.30 -10.30 25.40
N ALA A 115 14.98 -8.99 25.51
CA ALA A 115 15.54 -8.03 24.57
C ALA A 115 15.47 -6.55 25.01
N PRO A 116 16.45 -5.71 24.60
CA PRO A 116 16.41 -4.23 24.65
C PRO A 116 15.31 -3.58 23.76
N ILE A 117 14.35 -4.40 23.32
CA ILE A 117 13.22 -4.14 22.42
C ILE A 117 11.96 -3.70 23.21
N THR A 118 12.03 -3.68 24.54
CA THR A 118 11.01 -3.20 25.50
C THR A 118 10.77 -1.67 25.49
N LYS A 119 11.35 -0.92 24.56
CA LYS A 119 11.16 0.55 24.48
C LYS A 119 9.97 0.89 23.58
N PRO A 120 8.91 1.55 24.10
CA PRO A 120 7.69 1.83 23.34
C PRO A 120 7.95 2.68 22.08
N LEU A 121 8.97 3.54 22.10
CA LEU A 121 9.36 4.35 20.94
C LEU A 121 9.89 3.51 19.76
N ILE A 122 10.60 2.43 20.03
CA ILE A 122 11.14 1.55 18.98
C ILE A 122 10.00 0.74 18.37
N ALA A 123 9.11 0.18 19.20
CA ALA A 123 7.92 -0.54 18.74
C ALA A 123 7.04 0.36 17.87
N ALA A 124 6.77 1.60 18.31
CA ALA A 124 6.04 2.58 17.52
C ALA A 124 6.73 2.89 16.18
N GLY A 125 8.07 3.06 16.18
CA GLY A 125 8.85 3.27 14.96
C GLY A 125 8.75 2.10 13.97
N VAL A 126 8.82 0.86 14.46
CA VAL A 126 8.64 -0.34 13.62
C VAL A 126 7.22 -0.42 13.07
N SER A 127 6.20 -0.17 13.91
CA SER A 127 4.80 -0.13 13.46
C SER A 127 4.59 0.90 12.35
N VAL A 128 5.10 2.13 12.51
CA VAL A 128 4.98 3.20 11.50
C VAL A 128 5.64 2.80 10.18
N ALA A 129 6.83 2.21 10.23
CA ALA A 129 7.52 1.74 9.03
C ALA A 129 6.74 0.63 8.31
N LEU A 130 6.22 -0.35 9.06
CA LEU A 130 5.43 -1.46 8.50
C LEU A 130 4.11 -0.97 7.88
N VAL A 131 3.35 -0.13 8.58
CA VAL A 131 2.08 0.36 8.04
C VAL A 131 2.27 1.25 6.82
N THR A 132 3.35 2.03 6.77
CA THR A 132 3.72 2.83 5.59
C THR A 132 4.06 1.95 4.40
N LEU A 133 4.87 0.90 4.62
CA LEU A 133 5.20 -0.09 3.59
C LEU A 133 3.95 -0.79 3.07
N LEU A 134 3.09 -1.28 3.98
CA LEU A 134 1.86 -1.99 3.63
C LEU A 134 0.88 -1.09 2.86
N ALA A 135 0.70 0.17 3.27
CA ALA A 135 -0.13 1.12 2.55
C ALA A 135 0.38 1.37 1.12
N GLY A 136 1.70 1.54 0.96
CA GLY A 136 2.33 1.70 -0.35
C GLY A 136 2.17 0.47 -1.25
N LEU A 137 2.36 -0.74 -0.70
CA LEU A 137 2.19 -1.99 -1.44
C LEU A 137 0.73 -2.21 -1.86
N ILE A 138 -0.23 -1.97 -0.98
CA ILE A 138 -1.66 -2.05 -1.30
C ILE A 138 -1.99 -1.06 -2.43
N ALA A 139 -1.59 0.21 -2.31
CA ALA A 139 -1.83 1.19 -3.37
C ALA A 139 -1.21 0.78 -4.71
N SER A 140 0.06 0.35 -4.70
CA SER A 140 0.75 -0.12 -5.91
C SER A 140 0.06 -1.34 -6.52
N THR A 141 -0.44 -2.27 -5.72
CA THR A 141 -1.09 -3.51 -6.19
C THR A 141 -2.41 -3.21 -6.90
N PHE A 142 -3.23 -2.32 -6.33
CA PHE A 142 -4.50 -1.96 -6.95
C PHE A 142 -4.32 -1.06 -8.19
N ILE A 143 -3.28 -0.21 -8.21
CA ILE A 143 -2.92 0.54 -9.41
C ILE A 143 -2.47 -0.42 -10.52
N ASP A 144 -1.62 -1.40 -10.19
CA ASP A 144 -1.17 -2.40 -11.14
C ASP A 144 -2.32 -3.25 -11.68
N PHE A 145 -3.28 -3.68 -10.84
CA PHE A 145 -4.45 -4.41 -11.32
C PHE A 145 -5.40 -3.60 -12.22
N GLU A 146 -5.48 -2.27 -12.04
CA GLU A 146 -6.35 -1.43 -12.88
C GLU A 146 -5.67 -0.93 -14.15
N HIS A 147 -4.37 -0.69 -14.09
CA HIS A 147 -3.64 0.04 -15.12
C HIS A 147 -2.44 -0.73 -15.69
N PHE A 148 -2.05 -1.86 -15.10
CA PHE A 148 -0.85 -2.65 -15.45
C PHE A 148 0.43 -1.80 -15.44
N ILE A 149 0.49 -0.83 -14.54
CA ILE A 149 1.65 0.05 -14.33
C ILE A 149 2.00 0.12 -12.84
N ILE A 150 3.29 0.29 -12.57
CA ILE A 150 3.80 0.59 -11.23
C ILE A 150 4.19 2.07 -11.22
N PRO A 151 3.54 2.92 -10.42
CA PRO A 151 3.84 4.35 -10.40
C PRO A 151 5.22 4.63 -9.80
N ASP A 152 5.99 5.47 -10.49
CA ASP A 152 7.34 5.84 -10.12
C ASP A 152 7.39 6.60 -8.80
N GLU A 153 6.36 7.39 -8.48
CA GLU A 153 6.26 8.18 -7.25
C GLU A 153 6.20 7.28 -6.02
N LEU A 154 5.44 6.18 -6.08
CA LEU A 154 5.36 5.20 -4.99
C LEU A 154 6.66 4.41 -4.87
N THR A 155 7.26 4.01 -5.99
CA THR A 155 8.49 3.20 -5.99
C THR A 155 9.68 3.99 -5.47
N LYS A 156 9.92 5.19 -6.01
CA LYS A 156 11.03 6.08 -5.58
C LYS A 156 10.81 6.58 -4.16
N GLY A 157 9.57 6.97 -3.82
CA GLY A 157 9.20 7.35 -2.47
C GLY A 157 9.44 6.23 -1.47
N GLY A 158 9.05 4.99 -1.81
CA GLY A 158 9.25 3.79 -1.00
C GLY A 158 10.72 3.47 -0.75
N MET A 159 11.59 3.59 -1.78
CA MET A 159 13.03 3.39 -1.62
C MET A 159 13.64 4.39 -0.64
N VAL A 160 13.30 5.67 -0.76
CA VAL A 160 13.80 6.73 0.14
C VAL A 160 13.28 6.52 1.56
N MET A 161 11.97 6.33 1.73
CA MET A 161 11.36 6.12 3.04
C MET A 161 11.88 4.84 3.72
N GLY A 162 12.10 3.77 2.96
CA GLY A 162 12.68 2.53 3.47
C GLY A 162 14.10 2.73 4.02
N ALA A 163 14.95 3.47 3.31
CA ALA A 163 16.29 3.79 3.78
C ALA A 163 16.26 4.70 5.03
N VAL A 164 15.35 5.68 5.07
CA VAL A 164 15.16 6.54 6.26
C VAL A 164 14.72 5.71 7.47
N PHE A 165 13.70 4.86 7.30
CA PHE A 165 13.21 4.00 8.38
C PHE A 165 14.27 3.01 8.87
N SER A 166 15.06 2.45 7.96
CA SER A 166 16.17 1.56 8.31
C SER A 166 17.17 2.18 9.29
N VAL A 167 17.59 3.42 9.02
CA VAL A 167 18.55 4.12 9.88
C VAL A 167 17.90 4.62 11.16
N ALA A 168 16.67 5.13 11.07
CA ALA A 168 15.91 5.63 12.21
C ALA A 168 15.55 4.52 13.20
N VAL A 169 15.24 3.33 12.69
CA VAL A 169 14.77 2.16 13.45
C VAL A 169 15.53 0.90 12.98
N PRO A 170 16.81 0.73 13.36
CA PRO A 170 17.64 -0.43 12.96
C PRO A 170 17.03 -1.78 13.32
N GLN A 171 16.19 -1.79 14.36
CA GLN A 171 15.43 -2.94 14.81
C GLN A 171 14.48 -3.48 13.75
N LEU A 172 14.16 -2.75 12.68
CA LEU A 172 13.46 -3.33 11.52
C LEU A 172 14.16 -4.56 10.94
N HIS A 173 15.50 -4.57 10.95
CA HIS A 173 16.30 -5.67 10.44
C HIS A 173 16.55 -6.76 11.50
N GLY A 174 16.68 -6.35 12.76
CA GLY A 174 17.01 -7.24 13.88
C GLY A 174 15.81 -7.87 14.58
N ALA A 175 14.63 -7.27 14.49
CA ALA A 175 13.44 -7.68 15.26
C ALA A 175 12.98 -9.10 14.93
N PHE A 176 13.16 -9.54 13.69
CA PHE A 176 12.82 -10.91 13.30
C PHE A 176 13.91 -11.92 13.67
N LEU A 177 15.18 -11.48 13.72
CA LEU A 177 16.33 -12.32 14.04
C LEU A 177 16.63 -12.39 15.54
N GLY A 178 15.97 -11.56 16.37
CA GLY A 178 16.25 -11.47 17.81
C GLY A 178 17.60 -10.81 18.13
N GLU A 179 18.24 -10.19 17.13
CA GLU A 179 19.58 -9.60 17.26
C GLU A 179 19.54 -8.07 17.25
N THR A 180 20.42 -7.44 18.01
CA THR A 180 20.59 -5.99 17.96
C THR A 180 21.44 -5.59 16.76
N VAL A 181 20.82 -4.96 15.78
CA VAL A 181 21.50 -4.46 14.58
C VAL A 181 21.96 -3.02 14.79
N THR A 182 23.21 -2.72 14.46
CA THR A 182 23.73 -1.35 14.49
C THR A 182 23.18 -0.52 13.32
N ARG A 183 23.15 0.82 13.43
CA ARG A 183 22.69 1.71 12.34
C ARG A 183 23.47 1.52 11.03
N VAL A 184 24.77 1.26 11.15
CA VAL A 184 25.63 1.03 9.98
C VAL A 184 25.27 -0.29 9.29
N GLN A 185 25.03 -1.35 10.06
CA GLN A 185 24.57 -2.63 9.53
C GLN A 185 23.17 -2.52 8.90
N ALA A 186 22.26 -1.78 9.53
CA ALA A 186 20.92 -1.53 8.98
C ALA A 186 20.99 -0.79 7.63
N LEU A 187 21.84 0.23 7.54
CA LEU A 187 22.09 0.94 6.27
C LEU A 187 22.64 -0.01 5.20
N TRP A 188 23.62 -0.85 5.56
CA TRP A 188 24.20 -1.84 4.64
C TRP A 188 23.15 -2.84 4.14
N LEU A 189 22.32 -3.36 5.04
CA LEU A 189 21.23 -4.27 4.70
C LEU A 189 20.19 -3.61 3.79
N SER A 190 19.90 -2.33 3.97
CA SER A 190 18.98 -1.60 3.08
C SER A 190 19.56 -1.36 1.70
N VAL A 191 20.85 -1.03 1.61
CA VAL A 191 21.54 -0.90 0.31
C VAL A 191 21.59 -2.25 -0.41
N LEU A 192 21.91 -3.33 0.30
CA LEU A 192 21.84 -4.68 -0.24
C LEU A 192 20.43 -5.05 -0.68
N GLY A 193 19.41 -4.73 0.11
CA GLY A 193 18.00 -4.95 -0.24
C GLY A 193 17.58 -4.22 -1.52
N MET A 194 17.97 -2.96 -1.66
CA MET A 194 17.73 -2.20 -2.90
C MET A 194 18.45 -2.81 -4.10
N ALA A 195 19.73 -3.20 -3.94
CA ALA A 195 20.52 -3.80 -5.01
C ALA A 195 19.94 -5.16 -5.45
N VAL A 196 19.58 -6.03 -4.50
CA VAL A 196 18.96 -7.33 -4.78
C VAL A 196 17.59 -7.14 -5.41
N GLY A 197 16.73 -6.28 -4.85
CA GLY A 197 15.41 -6.00 -5.41
C GLY A 197 15.50 -5.49 -6.85
N GLY A 198 16.38 -4.53 -7.12
CA GLY A 198 16.64 -4.02 -8.47
C GLY A 198 17.19 -5.10 -9.41
N ALA A 199 18.10 -5.95 -8.93
CA ALA A 199 18.65 -7.06 -9.71
C ALA A 199 17.58 -8.10 -10.07
N VAL A 200 16.66 -8.42 -9.14
CA VAL A 200 15.54 -9.33 -9.41
C VAL A 200 14.61 -8.75 -10.47
N VAL A 201 14.18 -7.49 -10.34
CA VAL A 201 13.32 -6.84 -11.34
C VAL A 201 14.01 -6.80 -12.71
N TYR A 202 15.28 -6.43 -12.75
CA TYR A 202 16.06 -6.43 -13.99
C TYR A 202 16.17 -7.83 -14.61
N ALA A 203 16.40 -8.86 -13.80
CA ALA A 203 16.45 -10.25 -14.25
C ALA A 203 15.12 -10.70 -14.84
N VAL A 204 13.98 -10.40 -14.18
CA VAL A 204 12.64 -10.73 -14.69
C VAL A 204 12.40 -10.07 -16.04
N VAL A 205 12.73 -8.78 -16.20
CA VAL A 205 12.58 -8.07 -17.47
C VAL A 205 13.47 -8.69 -18.56
N ARG A 206 14.72 -9.04 -18.23
CA ARG A 206 15.66 -9.63 -19.18
C ARG A 206 15.24 -11.03 -19.60
N LEU A 207 14.77 -11.85 -18.66
CA LEU A 207 14.24 -13.18 -18.92
C LEU A 207 12.95 -13.12 -19.75
N GLY A 208 12.05 -12.18 -19.43
CA GLY A 208 10.84 -11.93 -20.22
C GLY A 208 11.17 -11.64 -21.69
N LYS A 209 12.16 -10.78 -21.95
CA LYS A 209 12.64 -10.50 -23.32
C LYS A 209 13.24 -11.72 -24.01
N ALA A 210 14.02 -12.52 -23.28
CA ALA A 210 14.65 -13.72 -23.83
C ALA A 210 13.64 -14.82 -24.15
N MET A 211 12.60 -14.99 -23.32
CA MET A 211 11.57 -16.01 -23.51
C MET A 211 10.53 -15.61 -24.55
N PHE A 212 10.06 -14.36 -24.55
CA PHE A 212 8.93 -13.95 -25.39
C PHE A 212 9.34 -13.25 -26.69
N GLY A 213 10.57 -12.74 -26.83
CA GLY A 213 11.01 -12.07 -28.04
C GLY A 213 10.10 -10.90 -28.46
N LYS A 214 9.97 -10.64 -29.76
CA LYS A 214 8.91 -9.78 -30.33
C LYS A 214 7.78 -10.69 -30.80
N GLN A 215 6.58 -10.54 -30.24
CA GLN A 215 5.38 -11.27 -30.71
C GLN A 215 4.46 -10.30 -31.42
N THR A 216 4.13 -10.60 -32.68
CA THR A 216 3.15 -9.87 -33.48
C THR A 216 1.86 -10.68 -33.47
N TYR A 217 0.77 -10.11 -32.94
CA TYR A 217 -0.53 -10.79 -32.87
C TYR A 217 -1.56 -9.98 -33.65
N ASN A 218 -2.11 -10.54 -34.73
CA ASN A 218 -3.20 -9.98 -35.56
C ASN A 218 -3.29 -8.44 -35.50
N THR A 219 -2.27 -7.76 -36.05
CA THR A 219 -2.18 -6.29 -36.23
C THR A 219 -1.71 -5.47 -35.02
N VAL A 220 -1.46 -6.09 -33.85
CA VAL A 220 -0.83 -5.44 -32.69
C VAL A 220 0.55 -6.03 -32.44
N THR A 221 1.58 -5.20 -32.54
CA THR A 221 2.96 -5.54 -32.18
C THR A 221 3.13 -5.32 -30.68
N VAL A 222 3.42 -6.38 -29.95
CA VAL A 222 3.81 -6.31 -28.55
C VAL A 222 5.34 -6.24 -28.48
N SER A 223 5.88 -5.06 -28.15
CA SER A 223 7.31 -4.85 -28.01
C SER A 223 7.69 -4.62 -26.55
N PHE A 224 8.65 -5.39 -26.05
CA PHE A 224 9.24 -5.19 -24.72
C PHE A 224 10.44 -4.23 -24.84
N THR A 225 10.21 -2.96 -24.54
CA THR A 225 11.27 -1.92 -24.51
C THR A 225 12.09 -2.04 -23.22
N THR A 226 13.19 -1.30 -23.08
CA THR A 226 14.09 -1.35 -21.91
C THR A 226 13.40 -1.05 -20.58
N HIS A 227 12.29 -0.31 -20.61
CA HIS A 227 11.58 0.17 -19.43
C HIS A 227 10.09 -0.18 -19.36
N PHE A 228 9.45 -0.55 -20.48
CA PHE A 228 7.99 -0.75 -20.56
C PHE A 228 7.61 -1.80 -21.62
N MET A 229 6.43 -2.41 -21.45
CA MET A 229 5.73 -3.16 -22.48
C MET A 229 4.91 -2.16 -23.33
N CYS A 230 5.17 -2.10 -24.64
CA CYS A 230 4.49 -1.21 -25.58
C CYS A 230 3.63 -2.01 -26.55
N LEU A 231 2.38 -1.59 -26.74
CA LEU A 231 1.48 -2.09 -27.77
C LEU A 231 1.46 -1.08 -28.93
N GLY A 232 1.94 -1.48 -30.11
CA GLY A 232 1.90 -0.67 -31.33
C GLY A 232 0.99 -1.31 -32.37
N GLY A 233 -0.07 -0.62 -32.80
CA GLY A 233 -0.85 -1.04 -33.97
C GLY A 233 -0.22 -0.48 -35.25
N GLU A 234 -0.23 -1.25 -36.34
CA GLU A 234 0.06 -0.68 -37.66
C GLU A 234 -1.07 0.30 -38.03
N PRO A 235 -0.79 1.51 -38.53
CA PRO A 235 -1.82 2.35 -39.11
C PRO A 235 -2.43 1.59 -40.29
N GLY A 236 -3.72 1.27 -40.19
CA GLY A 236 -4.47 0.75 -41.31
C GLY A 236 -4.34 1.72 -42.48
N GLU A 237 -3.90 1.20 -43.61
CA GLU A 237 -3.94 1.87 -44.90
C GLU A 237 -5.41 2.24 -45.16
N GLU A 238 -5.73 3.52 -45.00
CA GLU A 238 -7.04 4.07 -45.38
C GLU A 238 -7.27 3.78 -46.85
N ASP A 239 -8.39 3.10 -47.12
CA ASP A 239 -8.90 2.79 -48.45
C ASP A 239 -8.87 4.03 -49.35
N THR A 240 -8.10 3.95 -50.44
CA THR A 240 -8.20 4.87 -51.56
C THR A 240 -9.58 4.74 -52.22
N VAL A 241 -10.44 5.74 -52.04
CA VAL A 241 -11.44 6.20 -53.02
C VAL A 241 -11.51 7.73 -53.00
#